data_AF-W3Y3L5-F1
#
_entry.id   AF-W3Y3L5-F1
#
_cell.length_a   1.000
_cell.length_b   1.000
_cell.length_c   1.000
_cell.angle_alpha   90.00
_cell.angle_beta   90.00
_cell.angle_gamma   90.00
#
_symmetry.space_group_name_H-M   'P 1'
#
loop_
_entity.id
_entity.type
_entity.pdbx_description
1 polymer ?
#
loop_
_entity_poly.entity_id
_entity_poly.type
_entity_poly.pdbx_seq_one_letter_code
_entity_poly.pdbx_strand_id
1 'polypeptide(L)'
;MKRNILITLLLAFTMMITACSTNSSSQNDNNKFVGTWIAYNQNNSQNQIKELTIENIDDQLLVSLYTYSYSSLMDYFSSGLEEADNAKQGNETAPANADYLLIKKTDSIHNMLLTAINNKLDVGVNPILYNEKDDTLVFDNIVFHKKSDDNSIQSYLPKLKDAIKNDVIQERKKSTFGSFRPKPTIQFDFSFDDSILDTAQ
;
A
#
# COMPACT_ATOMS: atom_id res chain seq x y z
N MET A 1 -28.14 52.26 -50.70
CA MET A 1 -27.90 50.80 -50.82
C MET A 1 -28.01 50.16 -49.45
N LYS A 2 -28.80 49.07 -49.35
CA LYS A 2 -28.75 47.87 -48.47
C LYS A 2 -27.75 47.88 -47.28
N ARG A 3 -27.99 47.34 -46.08
CA ARG A 3 -29.03 46.48 -45.47
C ARG A 3 -28.78 46.47 -43.94
N ASN A 4 -29.82 46.80 -43.16
CA ASN A 4 -30.40 46.07 -42.03
C ASN A 4 -29.61 45.09 -41.12
N ILE A 5 -29.95 45.22 -39.82
CA ILE A 5 -30.13 44.24 -38.71
C ILE A 5 -29.00 44.22 -37.65
N LEU A 6 -29.20 44.07 -36.33
CA LEU A 6 -30.27 44.25 -35.31
C LEU A 6 -29.69 43.64 -34.00
N ILE A 7 -30.32 43.94 -32.86
CA ILE A 7 -30.34 43.18 -31.58
C ILE A 7 -29.23 43.45 -30.54
N THR A 8 -29.57 44.37 -29.64
CA THR A 8 -29.21 44.42 -28.23
C THR A 8 -29.79 43.22 -27.46
N LEU A 9 -29.00 42.57 -26.60
CA LEU A 9 -29.54 41.81 -25.45
C LEU A 9 -28.52 41.79 -24.30
N LEU A 10 -28.83 42.51 -23.22
CA LEU A 10 -28.10 42.54 -21.96
C LEU A 10 -28.82 41.58 -21.00
N LEU A 11 -28.20 40.44 -20.68
CA LEU A 11 -28.72 39.53 -19.64
C LEU A 11 -28.07 39.89 -18.29
N ALA A 12 -28.88 40.42 -17.37
CA ALA A 12 -28.60 40.42 -15.94
C ALA A 12 -29.23 39.15 -15.34
N PHE A 13 -28.42 38.26 -14.76
CA PHE A 13 -28.89 37.11 -14.00
C PHE A 13 -28.74 37.42 -12.51
N THR A 14 -29.87 37.67 -11.84
CA THR A 14 -29.97 37.64 -10.38
C THR A 14 -30.14 36.19 -9.95
N MET A 15 -29.12 35.58 -9.34
CA MET A 15 -29.31 34.33 -8.61
C MET A 15 -29.82 34.65 -7.21
N MET A 16 -31.10 34.35 -6.96
CA MET A 16 -31.62 34.13 -5.62
C MET A 16 -30.89 32.93 -5.03
N ILE A 17 -30.12 33.13 -3.96
CA ILE A 17 -29.73 32.04 -3.06
C ILE A 17 -30.94 31.79 -2.16
N THR A 18 -31.80 30.86 -2.57
CA THR A 18 -32.77 30.26 -1.66
C THR A 18 -32.02 29.31 -0.75
N ALA A 19 -31.55 29.84 0.39
CA ALA A 19 -31.13 29.07 1.53
C ALA A 19 -32.37 28.39 2.13
N CYS A 20 -32.68 27.20 1.63
CA CYS A 20 -33.54 26.19 2.26
C CYS A 20 -33.21 24.85 1.60
N SER A 21 -32.18 24.17 2.11
CA SER A 21 -32.08 22.73 1.91
C SER A 21 -32.04 22.11 3.30
N THR A 22 -33.25 21.73 3.71
CA THR A 22 -33.60 20.48 4.39
C THR A 22 -32.67 19.97 5.49
N ASN A 23 -33.24 19.89 6.70
CA ASN A 23 -32.91 18.86 7.69
C ASN A 23 -32.84 17.49 6.98
N SER A 24 -31.64 17.05 6.62
CA SER A 24 -31.38 15.66 6.27
C SER A 24 -31.24 14.91 7.59
N SER A 25 -32.18 14.00 7.82
CA SER A 25 -31.96 12.78 8.60
C SER A 25 -30.51 12.32 8.42
N SER A 26 -29.83 11.90 9.49
CA SER A 26 -28.46 11.35 9.46
C SER A 26 -28.32 10.35 8.32
N GLN A 27 -27.89 10.83 7.15
CA GLN A 27 -27.73 10.02 5.97
C GLN A 27 -26.39 9.34 6.21
N ASN A 28 -26.45 8.05 6.44
CA ASN A 28 -25.29 7.25 6.81
C ASN A 28 -24.23 7.42 5.72
N ASP A 29 -23.18 8.15 6.04
CA ASP A 29 -22.17 8.65 5.09
C ASP A 29 -21.18 7.54 4.66
N ASN A 30 -21.60 6.29 4.84
CA ASN A 30 -20.82 5.07 4.67
C ASN A 30 -20.25 4.93 3.26
N ASN A 31 -20.98 5.37 2.23
CA ASN A 31 -20.61 5.13 0.84
C ASN A 31 -19.24 5.69 0.44
N LYS A 32 -18.77 6.78 1.07
CA LYS A 32 -17.45 7.35 0.73
C LYS A 32 -16.29 6.45 1.19
N PHE A 33 -16.51 5.62 2.21
CA PHE A 33 -15.50 4.68 2.69
C PHE A 33 -15.46 3.38 1.88
N VAL A 34 -16.56 3.03 1.19
CA VAL A 34 -16.68 1.74 0.50
C VAL A 34 -15.65 1.62 -0.63
N GLY A 35 -14.97 0.48 -0.64
CA GLY A 35 -14.01 0.09 -1.66
C GLY A 35 -12.78 -0.61 -1.09
N THR A 36 -11.87 -0.96 -2.00
CA THR A 36 -10.53 -1.41 -1.65
C THR A 36 -9.57 -0.23 -1.69
N TRP A 37 -8.77 -0.08 -0.64
CA TRP A 37 -7.82 1.00 -0.46
C TRP A 37 -6.44 0.40 -0.25
N ILE A 38 -5.47 0.87 -1.02
CA ILE A 38 -4.10 0.35 -1.03
C ILE A 38 -3.16 1.44 -0.53
N ALA A 39 -2.18 1.03 0.26
CA ALA A 39 -1.05 1.85 0.65
C ALA A 39 0.25 1.07 0.48
N TYR A 40 1.29 1.75 0.02
CA TYR A 40 2.65 1.23 0.09
C TYR A 40 3.39 1.95 1.21
N ASN A 41 3.71 1.22 2.28
CA ASN A 41 4.40 1.79 3.43
C ASN A 41 5.91 1.62 3.27
N GLN A 42 6.60 2.74 2.99
CA GLN A 42 8.05 2.86 3.02
C GLN A 42 8.51 3.45 4.36
N ASN A 43 8.23 2.78 5.46
CA ASN A 43 8.87 3.12 6.73
C ASN A 43 10.15 2.30 6.86
N ASN A 44 11.21 2.91 7.42
CA ASN A 44 12.60 2.45 7.53
C ASN A 44 12.83 1.02 8.11
N SER A 45 11.79 0.29 8.46
CA SER A 45 11.90 -1.00 9.16
C SER A 45 11.17 -2.13 8.46
N GLN A 46 10.14 -1.87 7.65
CA GLN A 46 9.33 -2.93 7.00
C GLN A 46 8.68 -2.39 5.73
N ASN A 47 9.29 -2.70 4.58
CA ASN A 47 8.66 -2.49 3.28
C ASN A 47 7.47 -3.46 3.18
N GLN A 48 6.26 -2.92 3.07
CA GLN A 48 5.03 -3.71 3.02
C GLN A 48 3.93 -2.98 2.26
N ILE A 49 3.04 -3.75 1.64
CA ILE A 49 1.82 -3.25 1.01
C ILE A 49 0.67 -3.52 1.97
N LYS A 50 -0.16 -2.52 2.23
CA LYS A 50 -1.39 -2.67 3.02
C LYS A 50 -2.62 -2.56 2.11
N GLU A 51 -3.58 -3.46 2.33
CA GLU A 51 -4.87 -3.48 1.65
C GLU A 51 -5.97 -3.38 2.69
N LEU A 52 -6.79 -2.33 2.61
CA LEU A 52 -7.93 -2.09 3.45
C LEU A 52 -9.20 -2.24 2.60
N THR A 53 -10.00 -3.26 2.88
CA THR A 53 -11.29 -3.50 2.24
C THR A 53 -12.41 -3.03 3.15
N ILE A 54 -13.29 -2.19 2.63
CA ILE A 54 -14.47 -1.68 3.33
C ILE A 54 -15.70 -1.99 2.47
N GLU A 55 -16.57 -2.85 2.99
CA GLU A 55 -17.78 -3.31 2.31
C GLU A 55 -19.02 -2.86 3.08
N ASN A 56 -20.11 -2.53 2.37
CA ASN A 56 -21.38 -2.22 3.01
C ASN A 56 -22.16 -3.52 3.23
N ILE A 57 -22.55 -3.78 4.48
CA ILE A 57 -23.39 -4.91 4.90
C ILE A 57 -24.48 -4.35 5.80
N ASP A 58 -25.73 -4.36 5.32
CA ASP A 58 -26.92 -3.94 6.08
C ASP A 58 -26.75 -2.58 6.79
N ASP A 59 -26.36 -1.55 6.03
CA ASP A 59 -26.09 -0.18 6.52
C ASP A 59 -24.93 -0.05 7.53
N GLN A 60 -24.14 -1.11 7.69
CA GLN A 60 -22.87 -1.10 8.40
C GLN A 60 -21.71 -1.35 7.43
N LEU A 61 -20.50 -1.11 7.92
CA LEU A 61 -19.27 -1.24 7.15
C LEU A 61 -18.45 -2.39 7.73
N LEU A 62 -18.23 -3.43 6.93
CA LEU A 62 -17.30 -4.49 7.23
C LEU A 62 -15.90 -4.05 6.81
N VAL A 63 -15.02 -3.86 7.78
CA VAL A 63 -13.66 -3.34 7.59
C VAL A 63 -12.65 -4.46 7.82
N SER A 64 -11.78 -4.67 6.83
CA SER A 64 -10.70 -5.67 6.88
C SER A 64 -9.40 -5.11 6.34
N LEU A 65 -8.34 -5.19 7.14
CA LEU A 65 -6.99 -4.77 6.83
C LEU A 65 -6.08 -5.99 6.67
N TYR A 66 -5.35 -6.01 5.57
CA TYR A 66 -4.36 -7.03 5.24
C TYR A 66 -3.01 -6.38 4.98
N THR A 67 -1.96 -7.10 5.31
CA THR A 67 -0.58 -6.73 5.04
C THR A 67 0.07 -7.79 4.15
N TYR A 68 0.72 -7.34 3.09
CA TYR A 68 1.49 -8.14 2.16
C TYR A 68 2.98 -7.85 2.33
N SER A 69 3.76 -8.90 2.55
CA SER A 69 5.21 -8.84 2.75
C SER A 69 5.85 -10.12 2.25
N TYR A 70 7.09 -10.04 1.77
CA TYR A 70 7.87 -11.23 1.47
C TYR A 70 8.52 -11.79 2.73
N SER A 71 8.48 -13.11 2.88
CA SER A 71 9.25 -13.85 3.88
C SER A 71 10.40 -14.57 3.20
N SER A 72 11.60 -14.50 3.78
CA SER A 72 12.72 -15.32 3.34
C SER A 72 12.41 -16.80 3.55
N LEU A 73 12.76 -17.61 2.57
CA LEU A 73 12.73 -19.08 2.64
C LEU A 73 14.10 -19.67 2.97
N MET A 74 15.13 -18.82 2.96
CA MET A 74 16.52 -19.23 3.19
C MET A 74 17.09 -18.56 4.43
N ASP A 75 17.96 -19.28 5.12
CA ASP A 75 18.83 -18.74 6.16
C ASP A 75 20.28 -18.65 5.67
N TYR A 76 21.21 -18.28 6.56
CA TYR A 76 22.63 -18.16 6.24
C TYR A 76 23.26 -19.44 5.69
N PHE A 77 22.78 -20.61 6.14
CA PHE A 77 23.32 -21.90 5.73
C PHE A 77 22.69 -22.35 4.42
N SER A 78 21.35 -22.34 4.34
CA SER A 78 20.62 -22.83 3.17
C SER A 78 20.78 -21.93 1.94
N SER A 79 21.13 -20.66 2.12
CA SER A 79 21.47 -19.74 1.02
C SER A 79 22.84 -20.02 0.38
N GLY A 80 23.70 -20.82 1.02
CA GLY A 80 25.09 -21.03 0.58
C GLY A 80 26.06 -19.93 1.04
N LEU A 81 25.61 -18.98 1.87
CA LEU A 81 26.48 -17.90 2.37
C LEU A 81 27.60 -18.44 3.28
N GLU A 82 27.34 -19.45 4.11
CA GLU A 82 28.38 -20.09 4.92
C GLU A 82 29.49 -20.69 4.03
N GLU A 83 29.11 -21.47 3.03
CA GLU A 83 30.05 -22.11 2.11
C GLU A 83 30.88 -21.06 1.38
N ALA A 84 30.23 -20.02 0.84
CA ALA A 84 30.90 -18.89 0.21
C ALA A 84 31.91 -18.24 1.17
N ASP A 85 31.50 -17.99 2.41
CA ASP A 85 32.32 -17.33 3.43
C ASP A 85 33.52 -18.14 3.91
N ASN A 86 33.48 -19.47 3.76
CA ASN A 86 34.53 -20.38 4.21
C ASN A 86 35.44 -20.85 3.08
N ALA A 87 34.91 -21.02 1.86
CA ALA A 87 35.63 -21.58 0.73
C ALA A 87 36.27 -20.52 -0.19
N LYS A 88 35.85 -19.25 -0.11
CA LYS A 88 36.28 -18.18 -1.02
C LYS A 88 37.00 -17.04 -0.31
N GLN A 89 37.91 -16.40 -1.03
CA GLN A 89 38.70 -15.24 -0.59
C GLN A 89 38.02 -13.92 -0.97
N GLY A 90 38.45 -12.81 -0.37
CA GLY A 90 37.77 -11.53 -0.51
C GLY A 90 37.82 -10.85 -1.88
N ASN A 91 38.72 -11.27 -2.76
CA ASN A 91 38.77 -10.84 -4.16
C ASN A 91 37.96 -11.73 -5.11
N GLU A 92 37.36 -12.81 -4.60
CA GLU A 92 36.53 -13.72 -5.38
C GLU A 92 35.04 -13.33 -5.30
N THR A 93 34.28 -13.83 -6.26
CA THR A 93 32.81 -13.77 -6.27
C THR A 93 32.26 -15.16 -5.98
N ALA A 94 31.22 -15.24 -5.15
CA ALA A 94 30.52 -16.47 -4.83
C ALA A 94 29.00 -16.30 -5.02
N PRO A 95 28.29 -17.30 -5.56
CA PRO A 95 26.84 -17.26 -5.63
C PRO A 95 26.21 -17.49 -4.26
N ALA A 96 25.00 -16.95 -4.05
CA ALA A 96 24.13 -17.32 -2.94
C ALA A 96 22.66 -17.17 -3.36
N ASN A 97 21.78 -18.03 -2.85
CA ASN A 97 20.36 -17.98 -3.17
C ASN A 97 19.61 -17.11 -2.14
N ALA A 98 18.62 -16.36 -2.61
CA ALA A 98 17.77 -15.53 -1.77
C ALA A 98 16.32 -15.65 -2.26
N ASP A 99 15.64 -16.68 -1.77
CA ASP A 99 14.28 -17.04 -2.17
C ASP A 99 13.25 -16.47 -1.20
N TYR A 100 12.18 -15.90 -1.76
CA TYR A 100 11.15 -15.22 -1.00
C TYR A 100 9.75 -15.68 -1.40
N LEU A 101 8.88 -15.81 -0.41
CA LEU A 101 7.45 -16.09 -0.61
C LEU A 101 6.62 -14.88 -0.17
N LEU A 102 5.73 -14.40 -1.04
CA LEU A 102 4.76 -13.36 -0.69
C LEU A 102 3.71 -13.93 0.26
N ILE A 103 3.56 -13.30 1.43
CA ILE A 103 2.58 -13.70 2.43
C ILE A 103 1.54 -12.60 2.59
N LYS A 104 0.26 -12.98 2.60
CA LYS A 104 -0.86 -12.14 3.03
C LYS A 104 -1.17 -12.44 4.50
N LYS A 105 -1.15 -11.43 5.36
CA LYS A 105 -1.50 -11.54 6.78
C LYS A 105 -2.68 -10.64 7.10
N THR A 106 -3.62 -11.14 7.90
CA THR A 106 -4.65 -10.31 8.53
C THR A 106 -4.00 -9.41 9.58
N ASP A 107 -4.38 -8.14 9.61
CA ASP A 107 -3.94 -7.18 10.62
C ASP A 107 -4.99 -7.11 11.77
N SER A 108 -4.74 -6.22 12.73
CA SER A 108 -5.56 -5.99 13.94
C SER A 108 -7.02 -5.60 13.67
N ILE A 109 -7.31 -5.00 12.51
CA ILE A 109 -8.66 -4.65 12.08
C ILE A 109 -9.05 -5.63 10.99
N HIS A 110 -9.68 -6.74 11.37
CA HIS A 110 -10.16 -7.74 10.42
C HIS A 110 -11.60 -8.12 10.74
N ASN A 111 -12.47 -8.05 9.73
CA ASN A 111 -13.90 -8.29 9.79
C ASN A 111 -14.60 -7.53 10.93
N MET A 112 -14.25 -6.25 11.11
CA MET A 112 -14.94 -5.36 12.06
C MET A 112 -16.16 -4.73 11.43
N LEU A 113 -17.33 -4.85 12.06
CA LEU A 113 -18.58 -4.27 11.59
C LEU A 113 -18.84 -2.94 12.32
N LEU A 114 -18.92 -1.85 11.56
CA LEU A 114 -18.88 -0.47 12.09
C LEU A 114 -19.90 0.44 11.40
N THR A 115 -20.13 1.63 11.96
CA THR A 115 -20.90 2.69 11.30
C THR A 115 -20.06 3.95 11.21
N ALA A 116 -20.06 4.62 10.06
CA ALA A 116 -19.37 5.89 9.92
C ALA A 116 -20.12 7.01 10.65
N ILE A 117 -19.37 7.89 11.30
CA ILE A 117 -19.89 9.15 11.81
C ILE A 117 -19.08 10.26 11.15
N ASN A 118 -19.73 11.02 10.26
CA ASN A 118 -19.06 12.02 9.42
C ASN A 118 -17.88 11.41 8.65
N ASN A 119 -16.67 11.94 8.83
CA ASN A 119 -15.44 11.48 8.18
C ASN A 119 -14.63 10.50 9.03
N LYS A 120 -15.26 9.79 9.97
CA LYS A 120 -14.57 8.88 10.91
C LYS A 120 -15.21 7.49 10.93
N LEU A 121 -14.38 6.45 10.88
CA LEU A 121 -14.72 5.09 11.31
C LEU A 121 -13.98 4.77 12.61
N ASP A 122 -14.73 4.40 13.64
CA ASP A 122 -14.16 4.06 14.94
C ASP A 122 -13.73 2.59 15.00
N VAL A 123 -12.45 2.33 14.76
CA VAL A 123 -11.82 1.00 14.77
C VAL A 123 -11.02 0.76 16.05
N GLY A 124 -11.23 1.56 17.11
CA GLY A 124 -10.49 1.50 18.36
C GLY A 124 -9.70 2.78 18.65
N VAL A 125 -8.46 2.63 19.14
CA VAL A 125 -7.65 3.77 19.64
C VAL A 125 -7.42 4.83 18.56
N ASN A 126 -7.09 4.40 17.34
CA ASN A 126 -6.87 5.27 16.20
C ASN A 126 -8.00 5.04 15.20
N PRO A 127 -8.84 6.04 14.89
CA PRO A 127 -9.87 5.87 13.88
C PRO A 127 -9.31 5.89 12.46
N ILE A 128 -10.08 5.36 11.51
CA ILE A 128 -9.84 5.61 10.08
C ILE A 128 -10.52 6.93 9.74
N LEU A 129 -9.78 7.85 9.13
CA LEU A 129 -10.27 9.17 8.73
C LEU A 129 -10.40 9.25 7.21
N TYR A 130 -11.53 9.75 6.73
CA TYR A 130 -11.71 10.08 5.32
C TYR A 130 -11.30 11.53 5.05
N ASN A 131 -10.37 11.72 4.12
CA ASN A 131 -9.95 13.03 3.64
C ASN A 131 -10.67 13.36 2.34
N GLU A 132 -11.69 14.22 2.43
CA GLU A 132 -12.52 14.64 1.30
C GLU A 132 -11.75 15.38 0.20
N LYS A 133 -10.65 16.05 0.55
CA LYS A 133 -9.90 16.88 -0.40
C LYS A 133 -9.21 16.04 -1.48
N ASP A 134 -8.66 14.91 -1.05
CA ASP A 134 -7.76 14.09 -1.87
C ASP A 134 -8.33 12.69 -2.14
N ASP A 135 -9.56 12.40 -1.69
CA ASP A 135 -10.22 11.08 -1.75
C ASP A 135 -9.29 9.96 -1.24
N THR A 136 -8.89 10.10 0.03
CA THR A 136 -7.96 9.17 0.70
C THR A 136 -8.46 8.78 2.08
N LEU A 137 -7.99 7.63 2.55
CA LEU A 137 -8.13 7.24 3.95
C LEU A 137 -6.81 7.43 4.68
N VAL A 138 -6.88 7.89 5.93
CA VAL A 138 -5.72 7.97 6.82
C VAL A 138 -5.97 7.07 8.02
N PHE A 139 -5.04 6.15 8.26
CA PHE A 139 -5.08 5.25 9.39
C PHE A 139 -3.67 4.88 9.82
N ASP A 140 -3.36 4.97 11.12
CA ASP A 140 -2.05 4.66 11.69
C ASP A 140 -0.88 5.39 10.99
N ASN A 141 -1.07 6.68 10.69
CA ASN A 141 -0.14 7.53 9.93
C ASN A 141 0.15 7.06 8.49
N ILE A 142 -0.66 6.15 7.96
CA ILE A 142 -0.57 5.66 6.59
C ILE A 142 -1.71 6.27 5.79
N VAL A 143 -1.37 6.81 4.61
CA VAL A 143 -2.34 7.29 3.63
C VAL A 143 -2.65 6.16 2.65
N PHE A 144 -3.93 5.81 2.54
CA PHE A 144 -4.43 4.83 1.60
C PHE A 144 -5.14 5.55 0.46
N HIS A 145 -4.84 5.10 -0.74
CA HIS A 145 -5.48 5.54 -1.97
C HIS A 145 -6.45 4.45 -2.44
N LYS A 146 -7.51 4.84 -3.13
CA LYS A 146 -8.46 3.88 -3.70
C LYS A 146 -7.76 2.99 -4.73
N LYS A 147 -8.08 1.69 -4.73
CA LYS A 147 -7.46 0.72 -5.64
C LYS A 147 -7.69 1.14 -7.10
N SER A 148 -6.62 1.12 -7.88
CA SER A 148 -6.61 1.37 -9.32
C SER A 148 -5.47 0.57 -9.96
N ASP A 149 -5.31 0.66 -11.28
CA ASP A 149 -4.22 -0.03 -11.98
C ASP A 149 -2.84 0.39 -11.44
N ASP A 150 -2.65 1.69 -11.21
CA ASP A 150 -1.41 2.25 -10.66
C ASP A 150 -1.28 2.10 -9.13
N ASN A 151 -2.39 1.83 -8.45
CA ASN A 151 -2.46 1.67 -7.00
C ASN A 151 -3.08 0.31 -6.64
N SER A 152 -2.28 -0.74 -6.83
CA SER A 152 -2.65 -2.11 -6.57
C SER A 152 -1.51 -2.85 -5.87
N ILE A 153 -1.79 -4.05 -5.37
CA ILE A 153 -0.74 -4.91 -4.83
C ILE A 153 0.29 -5.19 -5.93
N GLN A 154 -0.19 -5.55 -7.13
CA GLN A 154 0.63 -5.86 -8.30
C GLN A 154 1.52 -4.69 -8.72
N SER A 155 0.99 -3.46 -8.75
CA SER A 155 1.79 -2.28 -9.14
C SER A 155 2.89 -1.95 -8.12
N TYR A 156 2.73 -2.34 -6.86
CA TYR A 156 3.73 -2.13 -5.81
C TYR A 156 4.71 -3.28 -5.59
N LEU A 157 4.45 -4.48 -6.15
CA LEU A 157 5.39 -5.60 -6.03
C LEU A 157 6.81 -5.28 -6.51
N PRO A 158 7.04 -4.61 -7.65
CA PRO A 158 8.41 -4.28 -8.09
C PRO A 158 9.15 -3.43 -7.06
N LYS A 159 8.49 -2.40 -6.49
CA LYS A 159 9.09 -1.53 -5.46
C LYS A 159 9.44 -2.33 -4.20
N LEU A 160 8.57 -3.25 -3.80
CA LEU A 160 8.81 -4.11 -2.64
C LEU A 160 9.99 -5.06 -2.87
N LYS A 161 10.06 -5.71 -4.05
CA LYS A 161 11.16 -6.60 -4.45
C LYS A 161 12.50 -5.85 -4.48
N ASP A 162 12.54 -4.65 -5.06
CA ASP A 162 13.76 -3.84 -5.13
C ASP A 162 14.25 -3.38 -3.77
N ALA A 163 13.32 -3.04 -2.86
CA ALA A 163 13.67 -2.68 -1.50
C ALA A 163 14.32 -3.85 -0.75
N ILE A 164 13.76 -5.06 -0.84
CA ILE A 164 14.32 -6.28 -0.24
C ILE A 164 15.71 -6.60 -0.79
N LYS A 165 15.90 -6.53 -2.11
CA LYS A 165 17.21 -6.76 -2.73
C LYS A 165 18.26 -5.79 -2.16
N ASN A 166 17.90 -4.51 -2.05
CA ASN A 166 18.78 -3.50 -1.46
C ASN A 166 19.07 -3.79 0.01
N ASP A 167 18.07 -4.12 0.80
CA ASP A 167 18.22 -4.44 2.22
C ASP A 167 19.20 -5.61 2.42
N VAL A 168 19.01 -6.71 1.68
CA VAL A 168 19.91 -7.89 1.72
C VAL A 168 21.35 -7.54 1.35
N ILE A 169 21.55 -6.76 0.28
CA ILE A 169 22.87 -6.34 -0.16
C ILE A 169 23.55 -5.44 0.90
N GLN A 170 22.80 -4.52 1.51
CA GLN A 170 23.33 -3.61 2.53
C GLN A 170 23.61 -4.33 3.85
N GLU A 171 22.73 -5.24 4.29
CA GLU A 171 22.97 -6.09 5.45
C GLU A 171 24.19 -6.97 5.25
N ARG A 172 24.35 -7.56 4.05
CA ARG A 172 25.56 -8.32 3.72
C ARG A 172 26.81 -7.46 3.85
N LYS A 173 26.83 -6.24 3.28
CA LYS A 173 27.97 -5.30 3.42
C LYS A 173 28.28 -4.96 4.87
N LYS A 174 27.25 -4.76 5.70
CA LYS A 174 27.42 -4.49 7.15
C LYS A 174 28.01 -5.71 7.86
N SER A 175 27.50 -6.91 7.57
CA SER A 175 27.93 -8.16 8.21
C SER A 175 29.39 -8.54 7.93
N THR A 176 29.95 -8.09 6.80
CA THR A 176 31.34 -8.36 6.40
C THR A 176 32.31 -7.25 6.75
N PHE A 177 31.82 -6.08 7.17
CA PHE A 177 32.66 -4.95 7.53
C PHE A 177 33.54 -5.30 8.74
N GLY A 178 34.85 -5.13 8.61
CA GLY A 178 35.81 -5.43 9.69
C GLY A 178 36.04 -6.91 9.96
N SER A 179 35.61 -7.82 9.07
CA SER A 179 35.90 -9.25 9.21
C SER A 179 37.41 -9.51 9.20
N PHE A 180 37.88 -10.37 10.11
CA PHE A 180 39.30 -10.74 10.24
C PHE A 180 39.86 -11.43 8.97
N ARG A 181 38.98 -12.11 8.21
CA ARG A 181 39.32 -12.65 6.90
C ARG A 181 38.52 -11.91 5.83
N PRO A 182 39.15 -11.47 4.73
CA PRO A 182 38.42 -10.89 3.61
C PRO A 182 37.34 -11.85 3.12
N LYS A 183 36.08 -11.41 3.14
CA LYS A 183 34.92 -12.18 2.66
C LYS A 183 34.66 -11.91 1.17
N PRO A 184 34.25 -12.92 0.38
CA PRO A 184 34.01 -12.74 -1.05
C PRO A 184 32.87 -11.75 -1.32
N THR A 185 32.85 -11.23 -2.54
CA THR A 185 31.67 -10.55 -3.06
C THR A 185 30.58 -11.59 -3.32
N ILE A 186 29.38 -11.37 -2.80
CA ILE A 186 28.25 -12.28 -3.03
C ILE A 186 27.46 -11.79 -4.23
N GLN A 187 27.23 -12.69 -5.19
CA GLN A 187 26.28 -12.52 -6.26
C GLN A 187 25.00 -13.27 -5.89
N PHE A 188 24.00 -12.54 -5.42
CA PHE A 188 22.72 -13.13 -5.04
C PHE A 188 21.90 -13.50 -6.29
N ASP A 189 21.38 -14.71 -6.29
CA ASP A 189 20.29 -15.15 -7.16
C ASP A 189 18.97 -15.01 -6.40
N PHE A 190 18.13 -14.06 -6.82
CA PHE A 190 16.91 -13.72 -6.11
C PHE A 190 15.70 -14.34 -6.79
N SER A 191 14.91 -15.11 -6.03
CA SER A 191 13.60 -15.61 -6.46
C SER A 191 12.49 -15.01 -5.60
N PHE A 192 11.36 -14.67 -6.22
CA PHE A 192 10.17 -14.16 -5.56
C PHE A 192 8.94 -14.90 -6.06
N ASP A 193 8.29 -15.64 -5.16
CA ASP A 193 7.02 -16.31 -5.40
C ASP A 193 5.86 -15.41 -4.95
N ASP A 194 5.11 -14.88 -5.90
CA ASP A 194 3.89 -14.09 -5.71
C ASP A 194 2.61 -14.82 -6.13
N SER A 195 2.68 -16.15 -6.30
CA SER A 195 1.56 -16.99 -6.77
C SER A 195 0.32 -16.96 -5.88
N ILE A 196 0.44 -16.51 -4.63
CA ILE A 196 -0.71 -16.24 -3.76
C ILE A 196 -1.71 -15.25 -4.40
N LEU A 197 -1.26 -14.39 -5.31
CA LEU A 197 -2.12 -13.45 -6.05
C LEU A 197 -2.81 -14.08 -7.26
N ASP A 198 -2.33 -15.22 -7.76
CA ASP A 198 -2.91 -15.91 -8.92
C ASP A 198 -4.25 -16.58 -8.60
N THR A 199 -4.55 -16.79 -7.32
CA THR A 199 -5.80 -17.40 -6.85
C THR A 199 -6.96 -16.41 -6.71
N ALA A 200 -6.74 -15.12 -7.02
CA ALA A 200 -7.75 -14.06 -6.94
C ALA A 200 -8.39 -13.72 -8.30
N GLN A 201 -8.94 -14.72 -9.00
CA GLN A 201 -9.82 -14.53 -10.17
C GLN A 201 -11.27 -14.88 -9.84
#